data_AF-A0A2S7JG64-F1
#
_entry.id   AF-A0A2S7JG64-F1
#
_cell.length_a   1.000
_cell.length_b   1.000
_cell.length_c   1.000
_cell.angle_alpha   90.00
_cell.angle_beta   90.00
_cell.angle_gamma   90.00
#
_symmetry.space_group_name_H-M   'P 1'
#
loop_
_entity.id
_entity.type
_entity.pdbx_description
1 polymer ?
#
loop_
_entity_poly.entity_id
_entity_poly.type
_entity_poly.pdbx_seq_one_letter_code
_entity_poly.pdbx_strand_id
1 'polypeptide(L)'
;MPLVALSPNANGETAERWGYAGAHGLHDKSLGEIGVIGSVSQAFCGTCNRARISTEGKVYLCLFATHGYDLRSLLRRSKGLSDLELQHAISNIWRKRDDRYSEARSTEAIGTFTGGSHRVEMSYIGG
;
A
#
# COMPACT_ATOMS: atom_id res chain seq x y z
N MET A 1 28.07 16.66 2.34
CA MET A 1 27.97 16.20 0.95
C MET A 1 26.57 16.50 0.45
N PRO A 2 26.38 17.09 -0.74
CA PRO A 2 25.06 17.41 -1.24
C PRO A 2 24.29 16.12 -1.58
N LEU A 3 22.96 16.18 -1.46
CA LEU A 3 22.05 15.12 -1.86
C LEU A 3 21.50 15.40 -3.26
N VAL A 4 21.33 14.35 -4.05
CA VAL A 4 20.68 14.39 -5.37
C VAL A 4 19.44 13.51 -5.37
N ALA A 5 18.35 13.98 -5.96
CA ALA A 5 17.12 13.21 -6.08
C ALA A 5 17.32 11.98 -6.99
N LEU A 6 16.78 10.84 -6.57
CA LEU A 6 16.84 9.59 -7.32
C LEU A 6 15.43 9.20 -7.79
N SER A 7 15.38 8.53 -8.94
CA SER A 7 14.15 7.91 -9.42
C SER A 7 13.71 6.75 -8.51
N PRO A 8 12.41 6.44 -8.44
CA PRO A 8 11.93 5.23 -7.78
C PRO A 8 12.55 3.95 -8.37
N ASN A 9 12.80 2.95 -7.52
CA ASN A 9 13.20 1.60 -7.90
C ASN A 9 12.03 0.80 -8.49
N ALA A 10 10.80 1.08 -8.06
CA ALA A 10 9.62 0.34 -8.46
C ALA A 10 8.35 1.19 -8.43
N ASN A 11 7.33 0.75 -9.17
CA ASN A 11 5.99 1.33 -9.11
C ASN A 11 5.38 1.13 -7.72
N GLY A 12 4.80 2.20 -7.17
CA GLY A 12 4.19 2.19 -5.83
C GLY A 12 5.18 2.29 -4.67
N GLU A 13 6.45 2.63 -4.96
CA GLU A 13 7.42 3.01 -3.93
C GLU A 13 6.92 4.23 -3.17
N THR A 14 6.96 4.15 -1.84
CA THR A 14 6.43 5.20 -0.95
C THR A 14 7.47 6.21 -0.52
N ALA A 15 8.75 5.85 -0.65
CA ALA A 15 9.84 6.72 -0.26
C ALA A 15 10.27 7.56 -1.46
N GLU A 16 10.37 8.87 -1.24
CA GLU A 16 11.26 9.67 -2.07
C GLU A 16 12.70 9.33 -1.71
N ARG A 17 13.58 9.32 -2.71
CA ARG A 17 14.94 8.82 -2.57
C ARG A 17 15.96 9.90 -2.89
N TRP A 18 17.00 9.98 -2.07
CA TRP A 18 18.11 10.88 -2.26
C TRP A 18 19.43 10.15 -2.07
N GLY A 19 20.34 10.33 -3.03
CA GLY A 19 21.68 9.77 -3.00
C GLY A 19 22.72 10.80 -2.60
N TYR A 20 23.79 10.38 -1.94
CA TYR A 20 24.94 11.26 -1.69
C TYR A 20 25.72 11.50 -2.98
N ALA A 21 25.95 12.77 -3.31
CA ALA A 21 26.72 13.12 -4.49
C ALA A 21 28.22 12.88 -4.28
N GLY A 22 28.87 12.27 -5.27
CA GLY A 22 30.32 12.16 -5.35
C GLY A 22 30.98 13.43 -5.91
N ALA A 23 32.27 13.34 -6.24
CA ALA A 23 33.06 14.48 -6.72
C ALA A 23 32.51 15.14 -8.01
N HIS A 24 31.76 14.40 -8.83
CA HIS A 24 31.17 14.90 -10.07
C HIS A 24 29.73 15.41 -9.92
N GLY A 25 29.21 15.51 -8.69
CA GLY A 25 27.85 15.96 -8.43
C GLY A 25 26.75 14.95 -8.78
N LEU A 26 27.12 13.74 -9.21
CA LEU A 26 26.22 12.62 -9.46
C LEU A 26 26.18 11.68 -8.25
N HIS A 27 25.08 10.92 -8.11
CA HIS A 27 24.96 9.92 -7.04
C HIS A 27 26.08 8.88 -7.15
N ASP A 28 26.87 8.77 -6.10
CA ASP A 28 27.82 7.69 -5.93
C ASP A 28 27.21 6.61 -5.03
N LYS A 29 26.97 5.43 -5.60
CA LYS A 29 26.35 4.31 -4.90
C LYS A 29 27.17 3.84 -3.69
N SER A 30 28.48 4.05 -3.68
CA SER A 30 29.35 3.66 -2.56
C SER A 30 29.12 4.51 -1.31
N LEU A 31 28.55 5.70 -1.47
CA LEU A 31 28.29 6.66 -0.40
C LEU A 31 26.88 6.47 0.21
N GLY A 32 26.04 5.64 -0.41
CA GLY A 32 24.71 5.28 0.07
C GLY A 32 23.60 6.25 -0.36
N GLU A 33 22.43 6.05 0.24
CA GLU A 33 21.20 6.82 -0.01
C GLU A 33 20.34 6.93 1.25
N ILE A 34 19.43 7.90 1.25
CA ILE A 34 18.39 8.10 2.27
C ILE A 34 17.04 8.09 1.56
N GLY A 35 16.05 7.45 2.19
CA GLY A 35 14.65 7.53 1.80
C GLY A 35 13.80 8.24 2.85
N VAL A 36 12.84 9.05 2.43
CA VAL A 36 11.88 9.72 3.32
C VAL A 36 10.47 9.34 2.90
N ILE A 37 9.66 8.90 3.87
CA ILE A 37 8.27 8.51 3.65
C ILE A 37 7.35 9.57 4.27
N GLY A 38 6.75 10.40 3.44
CA GLY A 38 5.78 11.42 3.85
C GLY A 38 4.38 10.87 4.12
N SER A 39 4.23 9.93 5.06
CA SER A 39 2.96 9.19 5.31
C SER A 39 1.72 10.06 5.56
N VAL A 40 1.91 11.32 5.96
CA VAL A 40 0.85 12.31 6.22
C VAL A 40 0.90 13.48 5.24
N SER A 41 2.07 14.09 5.07
CA SER A 41 2.25 15.29 4.26
C SER A 41 2.22 15.02 2.75
N GLN A 42 2.48 13.78 2.33
CA GLN A 42 2.56 13.38 0.93
C GLN A 42 1.94 12.00 0.74
N ALA A 43 0.62 11.98 0.53
CA ALA A 43 -0.09 10.73 0.28
C ALA A 43 0.40 10.03 -1.00
N PHE A 44 0.43 8.70 -0.96
CA PHE A 44 0.94 7.84 -2.03
C PHE A 44 -0.09 6.78 -2.46
N CYS A 45 -1.40 7.07 -2.30
CA CYS A 45 -2.44 6.10 -2.64
C CYS A 45 -2.57 5.89 -4.16
N GLY A 46 -2.37 6.93 -4.97
CA GLY A 46 -2.49 6.89 -6.42
C GLY A 46 -1.56 5.90 -7.14
N THR A 47 -0.40 5.59 -6.57
CA THR A 47 0.53 4.57 -7.09
C THR A 47 0.52 3.28 -6.27
N CYS A 48 -0.27 3.21 -5.20
CA CYS A 48 -0.30 2.06 -4.31
C CYS A 48 -0.81 0.81 -5.05
N ASN A 49 -0.03 -0.26 -5.03
CA ASN A 49 -0.30 -1.55 -5.68
C ASN A 49 -0.32 -2.72 -4.69
N ARG A 50 -0.55 -2.45 -3.40
CA ARG A 50 -0.49 -3.45 -2.33
C ARG A 50 -1.87 -4.04 -2.02
N ALA A 51 -1.92 -5.37 -1.92
CA ALA A 51 -2.95 -6.13 -1.23
C ALA A 51 -2.34 -6.77 0.02
N ARG A 52 -3.14 -7.03 1.06
CA ARG A 52 -2.73 -7.68 2.31
C ARG A 52 -3.65 -8.82 2.63
N ILE A 53 -3.12 -9.85 3.29
CA ILE A 53 -3.90 -10.99 3.80
C ILE A 53 -3.76 -11.01 5.32
N SER A 54 -4.87 -10.98 6.05
CA SER A 54 -4.85 -11.14 7.51
C SER A 54 -4.60 -12.59 7.91
N THR A 55 -4.31 -12.82 9.20
CA THR A 55 -4.12 -14.16 9.78
C THR A 55 -5.36 -15.06 9.68
N GLU A 56 -6.56 -14.48 9.60
CA GLU A 56 -7.81 -15.20 9.34
C GLU A 56 -7.99 -15.60 7.87
N GLY A 57 -7.12 -15.12 6.98
CA GLY A 57 -7.18 -15.36 5.54
C GLY A 57 -8.19 -14.46 4.83
N LYS A 58 -8.34 -13.20 5.26
CA LYS A 58 -9.11 -12.18 4.55
C LYS A 58 -8.18 -11.25 3.76
N VAL A 59 -8.56 -10.92 2.52
CA VAL A 59 -7.85 -9.96 1.68
C VAL A 59 -8.32 -8.54 1.99
N TYR A 60 -7.38 -7.64 2.24
CA TYR A 60 -7.59 -6.21 2.42
C TYR A 60 -6.84 -5.43 1.34
N LEU A 61 -7.50 -4.42 0.78
CA LEU A 61 -6.98 -3.62 -0.33
C LEU A 61 -6.42 -2.26 0.12
N CYS A 62 -6.50 -1.98 1.42
CA CYS A 62 -5.94 -0.82 2.08
C CYS A 62 -5.44 -1.17 3.47
N LEU A 63 -4.47 -0.40 3.94
CA LEU A 63 -3.99 -0.44 5.33
C LEU A 63 -5.04 0.05 6.34
N PHE A 64 -6.04 0.79 5.88
CA PHE A 64 -7.07 1.43 6.71
C PHE A 64 -8.48 0.97 6.33
N ALA A 65 -8.59 -0.20 5.71
CA ALA A 65 -9.85 -0.76 5.27
C ALA A 65 -10.79 -1.06 6.45
N THR A 66 -12.10 -1.06 6.18
CA THR A 66 -13.16 -1.37 7.17
C THR A 66 -13.68 -2.80 7.02
N HIS A 67 -13.36 -3.47 5.91
CA HIS A 67 -13.79 -4.83 5.62
C HIS A 67 -12.76 -5.54 4.73
N GLY A 68 -12.73 -6.88 4.84
CA GLY A 68 -11.88 -7.74 4.02
C GLY A 68 -12.68 -8.84 3.33
N TYR A 69 -12.14 -9.37 2.24
CA TYR A 69 -12.75 -10.44 1.44
C TYR A 69 -12.29 -11.80 1.95
N ASP A 70 -13.21 -12.70 2.29
CA ASP A 70 -12.88 -14.03 2.85
C ASP A 70 -12.28 -14.98 1.78
N LEU A 71 -10.97 -14.88 1.60
CA LEU A 71 -10.20 -15.72 0.68
C LEU A 71 -10.05 -17.15 1.22
N ARG A 72 -9.98 -17.32 2.55
CA ARG A 72 -9.85 -18.66 3.17
C ARG A 72 -11.05 -19.54 2.84
N SER A 73 -12.27 -19.03 3.00
CA SER A 73 -13.47 -19.77 2.65
C SER A 73 -13.57 -20.03 1.15
N LEU A 74 -13.13 -19.07 0.33
CA LEU A 74 -13.04 -19.23 -1.12
C LEU A 74 -12.12 -20.41 -1.51
N LEU A 75 -10.94 -20.51 -0.90
CA LEU A 75 -9.96 -21.58 -1.15
C LEU A 75 -10.37 -22.94 -0.59
N ARG A 76 -11.12 -22.98 0.53
CA ARG A 76 -11.47 -24.22 1.25
C ARG A 76 -12.83 -24.82 0.84
N ARG A 77 -13.42 -24.38 -0.27
CA ARG A 77 -14.68 -24.97 -0.77
C ARG A 77 -14.49 -26.46 -1.07
N SER A 78 -15.53 -27.27 -0.86
CA SER A 78 -15.47 -28.74 -0.96
C SER A 78 -15.05 -29.24 -2.35
N LYS A 79 -15.34 -28.50 -3.42
CA LYS A 79 -14.92 -28.82 -4.81
C LYS A 79 -13.58 -28.17 -5.19
N GLY A 80 -13.00 -27.34 -4.33
CA GLY A 80 -11.91 -26.43 -4.68
C GLY A 80 -12.32 -25.40 -5.74
N LEU A 81 -11.44 -24.45 -6.02
CA LEU A 81 -11.47 -23.62 -7.23
C LEU A 81 -10.27 -24.02 -8.09
N SER A 82 -10.44 -24.01 -9.40
CA SER A 82 -9.29 -24.01 -10.29
C SER A 82 -8.50 -22.70 -10.15
N ASP A 83 -7.22 -22.71 -10.54
CA ASP A 83 -6.37 -21.52 -10.53
C ASP A 83 -6.96 -20.37 -11.36
N LEU A 84 -7.64 -20.70 -12.48
CA LEU A 84 -8.30 -19.71 -13.32
C LEU A 84 -9.48 -19.05 -12.60
N GLU A 85 -10.34 -19.83 -11.93
CA GLU A 85 -11.46 -19.28 -11.17
C GLU A 85 -10.97 -18.44 -9.98
N LEU A 86 -9.90 -18.87 -9.31
CA LEU A 86 -9.26 -18.11 -8.24
C LEU A 86 -8.68 -16.79 -8.75
N GLN A 87 -7.97 -16.82 -9.89
CA GLN A 87 -7.43 -15.63 -10.53
C GLN A 87 -8.54 -14.65 -10.91
N HIS A 88 -9.65 -15.14 -11.47
CA HIS A 88 -10.81 -14.31 -11.77
C HIS A 88 -11.43 -13.70 -10.52
N ALA A 89 -11.56 -14.47 -9.43
CA ALA A 89 -12.09 -13.96 -8.17
C ALA A 89 -11.22 -12.84 -7.57
N ILE A 90 -9.90 -13.05 -7.51
CA ILE A 90 -8.94 -12.04 -7.02
C ILE A 90 -8.92 -10.81 -7.93
N SER A 91 -8.95 -11.00 -9.24
CA SER A 91 -9.01 -9.90 -10.21
C SER A 91 -10.27 -9.06 -10.04
N ASN A 92 -11.42 -9.71 -9.81
CA ASN A 92 -12.69 -9.02 -9.59
C ASN A 92 -12.71 -8.25 -8.26
N ILE A 93 -12.06 -8.77 -7.22
CA ILE A 93 -11.85 -8.05 -5.96
C ILE A 93 -10.99 -6.80 -6.22
N TRP A 94 -9.86 -6.95 -6.91
CA TRP A 94 -8.92 -5.85 -7.17
C TRP A 94 -9.50 -4.75 -8.06
N ARG A 95 -10.24 -5.09 -9.11
CA ARG A 95 -10.85 -4.10 -10.03
C ARG A 95 -11.86 -3.18 -9.36
N LYS A 96 -12.46 -3.60 -8.24
CA LYS A 96 -13.41 -2.80 -7.46
C LYS A 96 -12.74 -1.88 -6.45
N ARG A 97 -11.40 -1.95 -6.33
CA ARG A 97 -10.63 -1.16 -5.38
C ARG A 97 -10.77 0.33 -5.68
N ASP A 98 -11.25 1.07 -4.69
CA ASP A 98 -11.32 2.53 -4.67
C ASP A 98 -10.61 3.11 -3.43
N ASP A 99 -9.94 2.26 -2.64
CA ASP A 99 -9.28 2.65 -1.40
C ASP A 99 -8.17 3.69 -1.61
N ARG A 100 -8.34 4.85 -1.00
CA ARG A 100 -7.39 5.98 -1.03
C ARG A 100 -7.39 6.78 0.27
N TYR A 101 -7.34 6.07 1.40
CA TYR A 101 -7.52 6.66 2.73
C TYR A 101 -6.62 7.88 3.00
N SER A 102 -5.30 7.76 2.75
CA SER A 102 -4.38 8.86 3.07
C SER A 102 -4.65 10.12 2.24
N GLU A 103 -5.10 9.95 0.99
CA GLU A 103 -5.53 11.07 0.13
C GLU A 103 -6.85 11.67 0.61
N ALA A 104 -7.87 10.83 0.86
CA ALA A 104 -9.18 11.28 1.34
C ALA A 104 -9.08 12.04 2.68
N ARG A 105 -8.18 11.61 3.58
CA ARG A 105 -7.92 12.31 4.83
C ARG A 105 -7.24 13.67 4.64
N SER A 106 -6.47 13.87 3.57
CA SER A 106 -5.82 15.15 3.29
C SER A 106 -6.79 16.21 2.75
N THR A 107 -7.84 15.77 2.06
CA THR A 107 -8.87 16.64 1.46
C THR A 107 -10.00 17.00 2.42
N GLU A 108 -10.34 16.11 3.35
CA GLU A 108 -11.32 16.40 4.39
C GLU A 108 -10.61 17.02 5.59
N ALA A 109 -10.97 18.26 5.92
CA ALA A 109 -10.50 18.93 7.12
C ALA A 109 -10.60 17.99 8.33
N ILE A 110 -9.56 18.03 9.16
CA ILE A 110 -9.46 17.38 10.46
C ILE A 110 -10.77 17.61 11.24
N GLY A 111 -11.75 16.70 11.14
CA GLY A 111 -13.07 16.95 11.71
C GLY A 111 -14.21 16.03 11.31
N THR A 112 -14.24 15.43 10.11
CA THR A 112 -15.45 14.71 9.65
C THR A 112 -15.37 13.18 9.66
N PHE A 113 -14.21 12.57 9.98
CA PHE A 113 -14.10 11.11 10.18
C PHE A 113 -14.55 10.64 11.58
N THR A 114 -15.42 11.40 12.25
CA THR A 114 -16.16 10.93 13.43
C THR A 114 -17.37 10.14 12.95
N GLY A 115 -17.18 8.86 12.57
CA GLY A 115 -18.28 8.08 11.98
C GLY A 115 -18.05 6.58 11.85
N GLY A 116 -17.96 5.87 12.99
CA GLY A 116 -18.66 4.59 13.20
C GLY A 116 -18.23 3.30 12.48
N SER A 117 -17.39 3.31 11.44
CA SER A 117 -16.90 2.05 10.87
C SER A 117 -15.68 1.54 11.63
N HIS A 118 -15.77 0.33 12.17
CA HIS A 118 -14.65 -0.35 12.81
C HIS A 118 -13.57 -0.62 11.74
N ARG A 119 -12.52 0.19 11.76
CA ARG A 119 -11.35 0.01 10.89
C ARG A 119 -10.49 -1.10 11.46
N VAL A 120 -9.94 -1.93 10.59
CA VAL A 120 -8.99 -2.95 11.03
C VAL A 120 -7.68 -2.29 11.44
N GLU A 121 -7.09 -2.76 12.54
CA GLU A 121 -5.79 -2.29 12.99
C GLU A 121 -4.69 -2.71 12.02
N MET A 122 -3.68 -1.85 11.85
CA MET A 122 -2.55 -2.16 10.96
C MET A 122 -1.82 -3.43 11.42
N SER A 123 -1.68 -3.63 12.73
CA SER A 123 -1.08 -4.83 13.32
C SER A 123 -1.83 -6.12 12.96
N TYR A 124 -3.15 -6.05 12.74
CA TYR A 124 -3.97 -7.19 12.38
C TYR A 124 -3.76 -7.63 10.91
N ILE A 125 -3.38 -6.71 10.03
CA ILE A 125 -3.14 -6.97 8.59
C ILE A 125 -1.65 -6.90 8.19
N GLY A 126 -0.74 -7.14 9.14
CA GLY A 126 0.70 -7.23 8.90
C GLY A 126 1.37 -5.88 8.61
N GLY A 127 0.99 -4.83 9.33
CA GLY A 127 1.68 -3.54 9.40
C GLY A 127 2.63 -3.46 10.58
#